data_AF-A0A8X7P9M9-F1
#
_entry.id   AF-A0A8X7P9M9-F1
#
_cell.length_a   1.000
_cell.length_b   1.000
_cell.length_c   1.000
_cell.angle_alpha   90.00
_cell.angle_beta   90.00
_cell.angle_gamma   90.00
#
_symmetry.space_group_name_H-M   'P 1'
#
loop_
_entity.id
_entity.type
_entity.pdbx_description
1 polymer ?
#
loop_
_entity_poly.entity_id
_entity_poly.type
_entity_poly.pdbx_seq_one_letter_code
_entity_poly.pdbx_strand_id
1 'polypeptide(L)'
;MSLKGDAYWLDSGIGNPSILRFDFTKEKFERLPLPSKSREHNEVVVLSTVREEKLALLCKYSGTLKMKIWVTNTKIDDTKDLSWSELLVVDLDCLMINGMPDEEFFGGQGE
;
A
#
# COMPACT_ATOMS: atom_id res chain seq x y z
N MET A 1 1.25 8.70 10.80
CA MET A 1 0.03 9.52 10.71
C MET A 1 -0.84 9.35 11.96
N SER A 2 -1.76 10.25 12.26
CA SER A 2 -2.70 10.05 13.38
C SER A 2 -4.14 9.95 12.89
N LEU A 3 -4.92 9.11 13.56
CA LEU A 3 -6.35 8.94 13.34
C LEU A 3 -6.98 8.66 14.70
N LYS A 4 -8.07 9.36 15.04
CA LYS A 4 -8.78 9.19 16.32
C LYS A 4 -7.89 9.31 17.58
N GLY A 5 -6.80 10.09 17.49
CA GLY A 5 -5.86 10.25 18.61
C GLY A 5 -4.80 9.15 18.71
N ASP A 6 -4.92 8.06 17.94
CA ASP A 6 -3.90 7.02 17.82
C ASP A 6 -2.93 7.31 16.68
N ALA A 7 -1.71 6.80 16.78
CA ALA A 7 -0.69 6.95 15.74
C ALA A 7 -0.51 5.64 14.96
N TYR A 8 -0.39 5.77 13.64
CA TYR A 8 -0.29 4.66 12.69
C TYR A 8 0.88 4.86 11.74
N TRP A 9 1.61 3.79 11.43
CA TRP A 9 2.66 3.79 10.42
C TRP A 9 2.93 2.40 9.88
N LEU A 10 3.69 2.34 8.79
CA LEU A 10 4.14 1.10 8.19
C LEU A 10 5.40 0.59 8.88
N ASP A 11 5.40 -0.69 9.20
CA ASP A 11 6.58 -1.47 9.55
C ASP A 11 6.97 -2.31 8.34
N SER A 12 7.94 -1.81 7.58
CA SER A 12 8.45 -2.44 6.35
C SER A 12 9.88 -2.99 6.56
N GLY A 13 10.17 -3.53 7.74
CA GLY A 13 11.46 -4.15 8.05
C GLY A 13 11.75 -5.42 7.23
N ILE A 14 12.77 -6.18 7.64
CA ILE A 14 13.26 -7.40 6.93
C ILE A 14 12.19 -8.54 6.87
N GLY A 15 11.03 -8.35 7.50
CA GLY A 15 9.93 -9.33 7.55
C GLY A 15 8.73 -8.98 6.67
N ASN A 16 7.59 -9.63 6.95
CA ASN A 16 6.33 -9.28 6.30
C ASN A 16 5.91 -7.87 6.73
N PRO A 17 5.52 -7.00 5.79
CA PRO A 17 5.07 -5.67 6.14
C PRO A 17 3.86 -5.76 7.08
N SER A 18 3.73 -4.78 7.98
CA SER A 18 2.56 -4.65 8.83
C SER A 18 2.23 -3.19 9.12
N ILE A 19 1.01 -2.93 9.57
CA ILE A 19 0.64 -1.61 10.09
C ILE A 19 0.81 -1.66 11.61
N LEU A 20 1.64 -0.77 12.13
CA LEU A 20 1.76 -0.55 13.57
C LEU A 20 0.82 0.57 13.99
N ARG A 21 0.08 0.31 15.07
CA ARG A 21 -0.69 1.31 15.80
C ARG A 21 -0.07 1.51 17.17
N PHE A 22 0.09 2.75 17.60
CA PHE A 22 0.29 3.08 19.00
C PHE A 22 -1.04 3.59 19.58
N ASP A 23 -1.59 2.79 20.50
CA ASP A 23 -2.79 3.13 21.26
C ASP A 23 -2.37 4.02 22.44
N PHE A 24 -2.67 5.31 22.36
CA PHE A 24 -2.30 6.26 23.43
C PHE A 24 -3.14 6.06 24.70
N THR A 25 -4.32 5.45 24.58
CA THR A 25 -5.18 5.19 25.74
C THR A 25 -4.63 4.04 26.58
N LYS A 26 -4.04 3.04 25.94
CA LYS A 26 -3.48 1.84 26.58
C LYS A 26 -1.94 1.86 26.63
N GLU A 27 -1.32 2.92 26.14
CA GLU A 27 0.13 3.10 26.04
C GLU A 27 0.88 1.88 25.48
N LYS A 28 0.40 1.33 24.35
CA LYS A 28 0.99 0.11 23.77
C LYS A 28 0.96 0.07 22.26
N PHE A 29 1.85 -0.74 21.70
CA PHE A 29 1.86 -1.07 20.28
C PHE A 29 0.93 -2.23 19.95
N GLU A 30 0.16 -2.09 18.87
CA GLU A 30 -0.68 -3.11 18.28
C GLU A 30 -0.30 -3.31 16.81
N ARG A 31 -0.28 -4.56 16.35
CA ARG A 31 -0.11 -4.90 14.93
C ARG A 31 -1.47 -5.12 14.30
N LEU A 32 -1.74 -4.40 13.23
CA LEU A 32 -2.99 -4.50 12.48
C LEU A 32 -2.80 -5.36 11.23
N PRO A 33 -3.82 -6.14 10.84
CA PRO A 33 -3.74 -7.01 9.68
C PRO A 33 -3.67 -6.20 8.38
N LEU A 34 -2.82 -6.63 7.45
CA LEU A 34 -2.77 -6.09 6.09
C LEU A 34 -3.90 -6.64 5.21
N PRO A 35 -4.30 -5.91 4.16
CA PRO A 35 -5.16 -6.45 3.12
C PRO A 35 -4.48 -7.63 2.42
N SER A 36 -5.06 -8.82 2.60
CA SER A 36 -4.63 -10.12 2.05
C SER A 36 -3.34 -10.71 2.64
N LYS A 37 -3.38 -12.02 2.93
CA LYS A 37 -2.21 -12.85 3.26
C LYS A 37 -1.62 -13.48 2.00
N SER A 38 -1.62 -12.79 0.86
CA SER A 38 -1.05 -13.40 -0.34
C SER A 38 0.47 -13.41 -0.17
N ARG A 39 1.05 -14.59 -0.31
CA ARG A 39 2.49 -14.88 -0.30
C ARG A 39 3.25 -14.19 -1.45
N GLU A 40 2.62 -13.22 -2.08
CA GLU A 40 3.21 -12.37 -3.10
C GLU A 40 4.04 -11.35 -2.34
N HIS A 41 5.24 -11.08 -2.85
CA HIS A 41 6.16 -10.11 -2.28
C HIS A 41 5.55 -8.70 -2.45
N ASN A 42 4.62 -8.37 -1.56
CA ASN A 42 3.86 -7.14 -1.56
C ASN A 42 4.72 -6.06 -0.94
N GLU A 43 5.11 -5.08 -1.74
CA GLU A 43 5.73 -3.87 -1.26
C GLU A 43 4.59 -2.91 -0.88
N VAL A 44 4.41 -2.68 0.43
CA VAL A 44 3.48 -1.66 0.90
C VAL A 44 4.15 -0.31 0.79
N VAL A 45 3.59 0.56 -0.04
CA VAL A 45 4.25 1.81 -0.43
C VAL A 45 3.75 2.98 0.39
N VAL A 46 2.43 3.05 0.64
CA VAL A 46 1.81 4.21 1.29
C VAL A 46 0.66 3.78 2.18
N LEU A 47 0.63 4.34 3.39
CA LEU A 47 -0.50 4.32 4.30
C LEU A 47 -1.12 5.72 4.35
N SER A 48 -2.45 5.78 4.23
CA SER A 48 -3.21 7.03 4.28
C SER A 48 -4.50 6.88 5.10
N THR A 49 -5.08 8.00 5.50
CA THR A 49 -6.39 8.12 6.15
C THR A 49 -7.35 8.74 5.16
N VAL A 50 -8.51 8.15 5.00
CA VAL A 50 -9.55 8.63 4.09
C VAL A 50 -10.79 9.04 4.87
N ARG A 51 -11.81 9.52 4.15
CA ARG A 51 -13.10 9.88 4.75
C ARG A 51 -13.68 8.75 5.61
N GLU A 52 -14.60 9.11 6.50
CA GLU A 52 -15.27 8.16 7.41
C GLU A 52 -14.31 7.46 8.38
N GLU A 53 -13.14 8.06 8.67
CA GLU A 53 -12.19 7.54 9.66
C GLU A 53 -11.70 6.13 9.33
N LYS A 54 -11.45 5.93 8.03
CA LYS A 54 -10.95 4.69 7.43
C LYS A 54 -9.48 4.83 7.07
N LEU A 55 -8.81 3.70 6.93
CA LEU A 55 -7.45 3.64 6.38
C LEU A 55 -7.50 3.23 4.92
N ALA A 56 -6.57 3.79 4.14
CA ALA A 56 -6.27 3.35 2.80
C ALA A 56 -4.81 2.90 2.72
N LEU A 57 -4.58 1.86 1.93
CA LEU A 57 -3.27 1.27 1.72
C LEU A 57 -2.99 1.14 0.23
N LEU A 58 -1.81 1.59 -0.18
CA LEU A 58 -1.32 1.43 -1.53
C LEU A 58 -0.27 0.32 -1.55
N CYS A 59 -0.57 -0.77 -2.26
CA CYS A 59 0.29 -1.94 -2.38
C CYS A 59 0.80 -2.09 -3.82
N LYS A 60 2.10 -2.29 -3.97
CA LYS A 60 2.73 -2.69 -5.24
C LYS A 60 3.14 -4.16 -5.14
N TYR A 61 2.91 -4.91 -6.21
CA TYR A 61 3.19 -6.35 -6.24
C TYR A 61 4.48 -6.60 -6.99
N SER A 62 5.49 -7.14 -6.31
CA SER A 62 6.77 -7.46 -6.96
C SER A 62 6.56 -8.45 -8.11
N GLY A 63 7.22 -8.21 -9.24
CA GLY A 63 7.08 -9.05 -10.44
C GLY A 63 5.85 -8.73 -11.30
N THR A 64 5.04 -7.74 -10.92
CA THR A 64 3.98 -7.20 -11.79
C THR A 64 4.08 -5.67 -11.84
N LEU A 65 3.62 -5.07 -12.92
CA LEU A 65 3.43 -3.63 -12.99
C LEU A 65 2.03 -3.23 -12.50
N LYS A 66 1.47 -3.96 -11.53
CA LYS A 66 0.16 -3.66 -10.95
C LYS A 66 0.28 -3.06 -9.55
N MET A 67 -0.54 -2.06 -9.30
CA MET A 67 -0.70 -1.43 -8.00
C MET A 67 -2.15 -1.54 -7.56
N LYS A 68 -2.38 -1.77 -6.27
CA LYS A 68 -3.72 -1.85 -5.70
C LYS A 68 -3.90 -0.86 -4.57
N ILE A 69 -5.06 -0.23 -4.55
CA ILE A 69 -5.53 0.58 -3.43
C ILE A 69 -6.54 -0.25 -2.67
N TRP A 70 -6.28 -0.43 -1.39
CA TRP A 70 -7.17 -1.07 -0.44
C TRP A 70 -7.73 -0.03 0.51
N VAL A 71 -8.97 -0.25 0.97
CA VAL A 71 -9.61 0.59 1.98
C VAL A 71 -10.24 -0.29 3.05
N THR A 72 -10.27 0.19 4.29
CA THR A 72 -10.96 -0.52 5.37
C THR A 72 -12.47 -0.44 5.17
N ASN A 73 -13.19 -1.54 5.40
CA ASN A 73 -14.64 -1.59 5.20
C ASN A 73 -15.39 -0.77 6.25
N THR A 74 -14.95 -0.91 7.50
CA THR A 74 -15.52 -0.25 8.68
C THR A 74 -14.59 0.85 9.19
N LYS A 75 -15.13 1.69 10.08
CA LYS A 75 -14.31 2.66 10.80
C LYS A 75 -13.39 1.93 11.76
N ILE A 76 -12.26 2.55 12.10
CA ILE A 76 -11.24 1.88 12.91
C ILE A 76 -11.68 1.59 14.37
N ASP A 77 -12.73 2.26 14.84
CA ASP A 77 -13.28 2.11 16.20
C ASP A 77 -14.33 0.99 16.31
N ASP A 78 -14.93 0.58 15.17
CA ASP A 78 -16.03 -0.38 15.18
C ASP A 78 -15.54 -1.80 15.51
N THR A 79 -14.31 -2.16 15.12
CA THR A 79 -13.75 -3.51 15.30
C THR A 79 -12.22 -3.50 15.45
N LYS A 80 -11.68 -4.38 16.31
CA LYS A 80 -10.23 -4.66 16.34
C LYS A 80 -9.74 -5.38 15.09
N ASP A 81 -10.64 -6.13 14.43
CA ASP A 81 -10.37 -6.77 13.15
C ASP A 81 -10.67 -5.79 12.02
N LEU A 82 -9.61 -5.34 11.36
CA LEU A 82 -9.70 -4.53 10.15
C LEU A 82 -9.95 -5.44 8.95
N SER A 83 -11.16 -5.37 8.41
CA SER A 83 -11.46 -5.96 7.12
C SER A 83 -11.21 -4.95 6.00
N TRP A 84 -10.64 -5.43 4.91
CA TRP A 84 -10.23 -4.62 3.78
C TRP A 84 -11.03 -4.97 2.53
N SER A 85 -11.27 -3.98 1.67
CA SER A 85 -11.78 -4.14 0.32
C SER A 85 -10.83 -3.50 -0.70
N GLU A 86 -10.78 -4.12 -1.88
CA GLU A 86 -10.06 -3.57 -3.02
C GLU A 86 -10.89 -2.41 -3.59
N LEU A 87 -10.30 -1.22 -3.63
CA LEU A 87 -10.95 -0.01 -4.16
C LEU A 87 -10.60 0.21 -5.63
N LEU A 88 -9.34 0.02 -5.98
CA LEU A 88 -8.83 0.27 -7.32
C LEU A 88 -7.62 -0.62 -7.61
N VAL A 89 -7.56 -1.11 -8.85
CA VAL A 89 -6.36 -1.72 -9.42
C VAL A 89 -5.87 -0.80 -10.53
N VAL A 90 -4.60 -0.43 -10.46
CA VAL A 90 -3.92 0.39 -11.46
C VAL A 90 -2.91 -0.49 -12.18
N ASP A 91 -3.01 -0.50 -13.51
CA ASP A 91 -2.01 -1.13 -14.36
C ASP A 91 -0.98 -0.09 -14.79
N LEU A 92 0.24 -0.22 -14.27
CA LEU A 92 1.37 0.66 -14.58
C LEU A 92 1.97 0.33 -15.94
N ASP A 93 1.75 -0.86 -16.52
CA ASP A 93 2.21 -1.17 -17.89
C ASP A 93 1.65 -0.13 -18.87
N CYS A 94 0.34 0.13 -18.78
CA CYS A 94 -0.35 1.12 -19.60
C CYS A 94 0.11 2.57 -19.37
N LEU A 95 0.69 2.87 -18.20
CA LEU A 95 1.17 4.22 -17.86
C LEU A 95 2.58 4.48 -18.39
N MET A 96 3.42 3.45 -18.45
CA MET A 96 4.79 3.55 -18.97
C MET A 96 4.82 3.69 -20.50
N ILE A 97 3.78 3.21 -21.22
CA ILE A 97 3.65 3.34 -22.68
C ILE A 97 3.46 4.81 -23.13
N ASN A 98 3.00 5.70 -22.24
CA ASN A 98 2.76 7.11 -22.57
C ASN A 98 3.98 8.03 -22.30
N GLY A 99 5.12 7.49 -21.81
CA GLY A 99 6.18 8.30 -21.21
C GLY A 99 7.58 8.24 -21.83
N MET A 100 7.84 7.32 -22.77
CA MET A 100 9.09 7.31 -23.53
C MET A 100 8.76 7.08 -25.00
N PRO A 101 9.05 8.01 -25.93
CA PRO A 101 9.20 7.58 -27.31
C PRO A 101 10.37 6.59 -27.33
N ASP A 102 10.19 5.48 -28.04
CA ASP A 102 11.24 4.51 -28.29
C ASP A 102 12.51 5.29 -28.71
N GLU A 103 13.58 5.22 -27.92
CA GLU A 103 14.89 5.61 -28.43
C GLU A 103 15.22 4.57 -29.52
N GLU A 104 14.88 4.92 -30.76
CA GLU A 104 15.38 4.25 -31.95
C GLU A 104 16.91 4.36 -31.90
N PHE A 105 17.54 3.28 -31.46
CA PHE A 105 18.97 3.08 -31.54
C PHE A 105 19.33 2.94 -33.03
N PHE A 106 19.47 4.06 -33.73
CA PHE A 106 20.05 4.07 -35.06
C PHE A 106 21.50 3.59 -34.95
N GLY A 107 21.73 2.38 -35.43
CA GLY A 107 23.06 1.82 -35.61
C GLY A 107 23.90 2.78 -36.42
N GLY A 108 24.95 3.32 -35.80
CA GLY A 108 26.11 3.84 -36.49
C GLY A 108 27.17 2.75 -36.53
N GLN A 109 27.19 1.93 -37.59
CA GLN A 109 28.46 1.43 -38.08
C GLN A 109 29.14 2.64 -38.76
N GLY A 110 30.12 3.21 -38.07
CA GLY A 110 31.09 4.13 -38.64
C GLY A 110 32.41 3.39 -38.84
N GLU A 111 32.94 3.55 -40.04
CA GLU A 111 34.10 2.90 -40.68
C GLU A 111 35.40 2.87 -39.87
#